data_AF-A0AAD7GBK6-F1
#
_entry.id   AF-A0AAD7GBK6-F1
#
_cell.length_a   1.000
_cell.length_b   1.000
_cell.length_c   1.000
_cell.angle_alpha   90.00
_cell.angle_beta   90.00
_cell.angle_gamma   90.00
#
_symmetry.space_group_name_H-M   'P 1'
#
loop_
_entity.id
_entity.type
_entity.pdbx_description
1 polymer ?
#
loop_
_entity_poly.entity_id
_entity_poly.type
_entity_poly.pdbx_seq_one_letter_code
_entity_poly.pdbx_strand_id
1 'polypeptide(L)'
;WEKLIIDAPQHVFPDDDLLTSLVNLYFERINPIIGILHSPTFRQSIAEGLHFRDQAFGAVVLAVCSVASRYSDDPRVLLDGVNSELSCGWKWFHQVHPLPASFSPEPSLHQLQLLFVRLLSIK
;
A
#
# COMPACT_ATOMS: atom_id res chain seq x y z
N TRP A 1 8.55 7.16 23.52
CA TRP A 1 7.73 6.64 22.41
C TRP A 1 7.04 7.73 21.60
N GLU A 2 6.77 8.91 22.17
CA GLU A 2 6.11 10.04 21.47
C GLU A 2 6.99 10.81 20.47
N LYS A 3 8.33 10.70 20.54
CA LYS A 3 9.25 11.49 19.70
C LYS A 3 9.48 10.96 18.28
N LEU A 4 8.99 9.77 17.93
CA LEU A 4 9.22 9.17 16.60
C LEU A 4 8.08 9.44 15.60
N ILE A 5 6.95 10.00 16.05
CA ILE A 5 5.80 10.30 15.18
C ILE A 5 5.93 11.68 14.52
N ILE A 6 6.71 12.59 15.11
CA ILE A 6 6.75 14.01 14.72
C ILE A 6 7.50 14.23 13.38
N ASP A 7 8.35 13.29 12.95
CA ASP A 7 9.20 13.41 11.76
C ASP A 7 9.04 12.26 10.75
N ALA A 8 7.94 11.49 10.79
CA ALA A 8 7.73 10.46 9.77
C ALA A 8 7.58 11.13 8.38
N PRO A 9 8.42 10.81 7.39
CA PRO A 9 8.36 11.45 6.09
C PRO A 9 6.97 11.28 5.49
N GLN A 10 6.40 12.37 4.97
CA GLN A 10 5.10 12.34 4.34
C GLN A 10 5.13 11.37 3.14
N HIS A 11 4.13 10.49 3.07
CA HIS A 11 3.96 9.59 1.93
C HIS A 11 3.84 10.37 0.62
N VAL A 12 4.57 9.91 -0.40
CA VAL A 12 4.51 10.38 -1.77
C VAL A 12 3.65 9.41 -2.58
N PHE A 13 2.48 9.88 -2.96
CA PHE A 13 1.48 9.12 -3.73
C PHE A 13 1.68 9.29 -5.25
N PRO A 14 1.19 8.35 -6.06
CA PRO A 14 1.11 8.53 -7.51
C PRO A 14 0.17 9.68 -7.90
N ASP A 15 0.27 10.14 -9.14
CA ASP A 15 -0.74 11.01 -9.75
C ASP A 15 -2.13 10.37 -9.66
N ASP A 16 -3.18 11.18 -9.53
CA ASP A 16 -4.56 10.70 -9.28
C ASP A 16 -5.09 9.70 -10.32
N ASP A 17 -4.71 9.87 -11.59
CA ASP A 17 -5.09 8.97 -12.68
C ASP A 17 -4.41 7.60 -12.54
N LEU A 18 -3.11 7.59 -12.22
CA LEU A 18 -2.34 6.39 -11.94
C LEU A 18 -2.81 5.70 -10.67
N LEU A 19 -3.08 6.46 -9.60
CA LEU A 19 -3.64 5.95 -8.36
C LEU A 19 -4.96 5.23 -8.64
N THR A 20 -5.87 5.86 -9.37
CA THR A 20 -7.17 5.28 -9.72
C THR A 20 -7.01 4.00 -10.54
N SER A 21 -6.11 3.99 -11.52
CA SER A 21 -5.80 2.82 -12.35
C SER A 21 -5.27 1.65 -11.50
N LEU A 22 -4.31 1.91 -10.62
CA LEU A 22 -3.73 0.88 -9.74
C LEU A 22 -4.75 0.34 -8.72
N VAL A 23 -5.60 1.21 -8.16
CA VAL A 23 -6.70 0.78 -7.28
C VAL A 23 -7.69 -0.11 -8.03
N ASN A 24 -8.01 0.21 -9.29
CA ASN A 24 -8.84 -0.65 -10.14
C ASN A 24 -8.20 -2.02 -10.36
N LEU A 25 -6.93 -2.04 -10.76
CA LEU A 25 -6.16 -3.27 -10.96
C LEU A 25 -6.09 -4.12 -9.70
N TYR A 26 -5.91 -3.51 -8.53
CA TYR A 26 -5.96 -4.21 -7.25
C TYR A 26 -7.31 -4.91 -7.04
N PHE A 27 -8.41 -4.19 -7.19
CA PHE A 27 -9.75 -4.75 -6.97
C PHE A 27 -10.17 -5.78 -8.03
N GLU A 28 -9.60 -5.71 -9.22
CA GLU A 28 -9.86 -6.67 -10.30
C GLU A 28 -9.01 -7.94 -10.19
N ARG A 29 -7.71 -7.81 -9.87
CA ARG A 29 -6.74 -8.92 -9.99
C ARG A 29 -6.32 -9.52 -8.66
N ILE A 30 -6.37 -8.75 -7.56
CA ILE A 30 -5.79 -9.15 -6.27
C ILE A 30 -6.89 -9.34 -5.22
N ASN A 31 -7.80 -8.38 -5.08
CA ASN A 31 -8.87 -8.42 -4.08
C ASN A 31 -9.82 -9.62 -4.21
N PRO A 32 -10.15 -10.16 -5.41
CA PRO A 32 -10.99 -11.36 -5.50
C PRO A 32 -10.34 -12.61 -4.91
N ILE A 33 -9.00 -12.63 -4.83
CA ILE A 33 -8.22 -13.74 -4.26
C ILE A 33 -8.02 -13.53 -2.76
N ILE A 34 -7.69 -12.31 -2.36
CA ILE A 34 -7.25 -11.98 -1.00
C ILE A 34 -8.42 -11.52 -0.10
N GLY A 35 -9.38 -10.77 -0.64
CA GLY A 35 -10.64 -10.40 0.03
C GLY A 35 -10.52 -9.44 1.21
N ILE A 36 -9.42 -8.69 1.35
CA ILE A 36 -9.14 -7.91 2.57
C ILE A 36 -9.75 -6.52 2.56
N LEU A 37 -9.91 -5.88 1.40
CA LEU A 37 -10.40 -4.51 1.30
C LEU A 37 -11.84 -4.47 0.78
N HIS A 38 -12.67 -3.68 1.46
CA HIS A 38 -14.03 -3.40 0.99
C HIS A 38 -13.99 -2.26 -0.04
N SER A 39 -14.20 -2.59 -1.32
CA SER A 39 -14.02 -1.68 -2.46
C SER A 39 -14.75 -0.33 -2.34
N PRO A 40 -16.06 -0.28 -1.99
CA PRO A 40 -16.78 0.98 -1.89
C PRO A 40 -16.18 1.91 -0.81
N THR A 41 -15.93 1.37 0.38
CA THR A 41 -15.38 2.14 1.51
C THR A 41 -13.97 2.62 1.20
N PHE A 42 -13.12 1.76 0.65
CA PHE A 42 -11.75 2.12 0.32
C PHE A 42 -11.67 3.27 -0.69
N ARG A 43 -12.48 3.21 -1.75
CA ARG A 43 -12.55 4.26 -2.78
C ARG A 43 -13.10 5.56 -2.21
N GLN A 44 -14.13 5.48 -1.37
CA GLN A 44 -14.67 6.65 -0.68
C GLN A 44 -13.61 7.31 0.20
N SER A 45 -12.87 6.54 1.00
CA SER A 45 -11.79 7.06 1.85
C SER A 45 -10.67 7.71 1.03
N ILE A 46 -10.35 7.20 -0.16
CA ILE A 46 -9.42 7.88 -1.08
C ILE A 46 -10.00 9.21 -1.56
N ALA A 47 -11.26 9.22 -2.03
CA ALA A 47 -11.93 10.42 -2.53
C ALA A 47 -12.08 11.51 -1.47
N GLU A 48 -12.26 11.14 -0.20
CA GLU A 48 -12.27 12.05 0.94
C GLU A 48 -10.86 12.53 1.35
N GLY A 49 -9.80 12.12 0.63
CA GLY A 49 -8.42 12.49 0.92
C GLY A 49 -7.92 11.94 2.25
N LEU A 50 -8.48 10.83 2.75
CA LEU A 50 -8.06 10.24 4.03
C LEU A 50 -6.59 9.83 4.02
N HIS A 51 -6.06 9.41 2.86
CA HIS A 51 -4.69 8.94 2.70
C HIS A 51 -3.62 10.02 2.90
N PHE A 52 -3.99 11.30 2.80
CA PHE A 52 -3.12 12.43 3.15
C PHE A 52 -3.14 12.78 4.65
N ARG A 53 -4.20 12.37 5.36
CA ARG A 53 -4.48 12.76 6.76
C ARG A 53 -4.17 11.64 7.75
N ASP A 54 -4.38 10.40 7.34
CA ASP A 54 -4.13 9.20 8.12
C ASP A 54 -2.93 8.44 7.54
N GLN A 55 -1.84 8.43 8.29
CA GLN A 55 -0.58 7.79 7.90
C GLN A 55 -0.74 6.26 7.70
N ALA A 56 -1.55 5.61 8.54
CA ALA A 56 -1.76 4.16 8.43
C ALA A 56 -2.55 3.83 7.17
N PHE A 57 -3.62 4.59 6.89
CA PHE A 57 -4.38 4.44 5.65
C PHE A 57 -3.53 4.79 4.41
N GLY A 58 -2.72 5.84 4.49
CA GLY A 58 -1.74 6.18 3.44
C GLY A 58 -0.80 5.02 3.12
N ALA A 59 -0.26 4.35 4.14
CA ALA A 59 0.58 3.16 3.95
C ALA A 59 -0.18 2.00 3.29
N VAL A 60 -1.48 1.81 3.59
CA VAL A 60 -2.32 0.82 2.89
C VAL A 60 -2.50 1.18 1.42
N VAL A 61 -2.75 2.46 1.11
CA VAL A 61 -2.88 2.93 -0.28
C VAL A 61 -1.57 2.70 -1.05
N LEU A 62 -0.41 3.00 -0.47
CA LEU A 62 0.89 2.74 -1.08
C LEU A 62 1.17 1.25 -1.27
N ALA A 63 0.79 0.41 -0.31
CA ALA A 63 0.89 -1.04 -0.44
C ALA A 63 0.03 -1.55 -1.61
N VAL A 64 -1.21 -1.05 -1.73
CA VAL A 64 -2.11 -1.33 -2.87
C VAL A 64 -1.47 -0.94 -4.19
N CYS A 65 -0.92 0.28 -4.29
CA CYS A 65 -0.22 0.75 -5.49
C CYS A 65 0.95 -0.15 -5.84
N SER A 66 1.77 -0.51 -4.84
CA SER A 66 2.93 -1.38 -5.00
C SER A 66 2.56 -2.75 -5.58
N VAL A 67 1.59 -3.45 -4.98
CA VAL A 67 1.22 -4.80 -5.45
C VAL A 67 0.50 -4.76 -6.80
N ALA A 68 -0.29 -3.72 -7.07
CA ALA A 68 -1.02 -3.56 -8.33
C ALA A 68 -0.09 -3.20 -9.51
N SER A 69 1.08 -2.61 -9.23
CA SER A 69 2.05 -2.18 -10.24
C SER A 69 2.45 -3.28 -11.22
N ARG A 70 2.54 -4.53 -10.74
CA ARG A 70 2.90 -5.69 -11.57
C ARG A 70 1.86 -6.04 -12.65
N TYR A 71 0.66 -5.47 -12.54
CA TYR A 71 -0.44 -5.68 -13.47
C TYR A 71 -0.72 -4.43 -14.32
N SER A 72 0.12 -3.40 -14.22
CA SER A 72 0.01 -2.16 -14.97
C SER A 72 1.08 -2.10 -16.05
N ASP A 73 0.68 -1.71 -17.26
CA ASP A 73 1.59 -1.42 -18.36
C ASP A 73 2.07 0.05 -18.36
N ASP A 74 1.65 0.86 -17.37
CA ASP A 74 2.02 2.27 -17.27
C ASP A 74 3.49 2.41 -16.85
N PRO A 75 4.36 3.07 -17.65
CA PRO A 75 5.78 3.18 -17.34
C PRO A 75 6.07 3.94 -16.03
N ARG A 76 5.12 4.75 -15.52
CA ARG A 76 5.26 5.49 -14.25
C ARG A 76 5.41 4.57 -13.04
N VAL A 77 4.98 3.30 -13.15
CA VAL A 77 5.13 2.31 -12.06
C VAL A 77 6.57 1.81 -11.88
N LEU A 78 7.43 2.00 -12.88
CA LEU A 78 8.83 1.57 -12.87
C LEU A 78 9.69 2.54 -12.05
N LEU A 79 10.80 2.03 -11.51
CA LEU A 79 11.82 2.88 -10.90
C LEU A 79 12.57 3.66 -11.98
N ASP A 80 12.89 4.92 -11.73
CA ASP A 80 13.53 5.79 -12.72
C ASP A 80 14.88 5.19 -13.16
N GLY A 81 15.04 4.99 -14.47
CA GLY A 81 16.25 4.41 -15.05
C GLY A 81 16.37 2.89 -14.98
N VAL A 82 15.34 2.17 -14.50
CA VAL A 82 15.33 0.70 -14.42
C VAL A 82 14.21 0.12 -15.27
N ASN A 83 14.56 -0.55 -16.37
CA ASN A 83 13.60 -1.25 -17.26
C ASN A 83 13.33 -2.70 -16.84
N SER A 84 13.46 -3.00 -15.54
CA SER A 84 13.17 -4.33 -15.01
C SER A 84 11.78 -4.34 -14.41
N GLU A 85 10.96 -5.32 -14.80
CA GLU A 85 9.64 -5.58 -14.20
C GLU A 85 9.73 -5.77 -12.68
N LEU A 86 10.88 -6.24 -12.17
CA LEU A 86 11.15 -6.40 -10.74
C LEU A 86 11.16 -5.07 -9.97
N SER A 87 11.28 -3.94 -10.66
CA SER A 87 11.27 -2.60 -10.05
C SER A 87 9.86 -2.00 -9.91
N CYS A 88 8.85 -2.63 -10.52
CA CYS A 88 7.49 -2.09 -10.52
C CYS A 88 6.97 -1.93 -9.08
N GLY A 89 6.45 -0.74 -8.76
CA GLY A 89 5.87 -0.45 -7.45
C GLY A 89 6.87 -0.31 -6.30
N TRP A 90 8.18 -0.40 -6.57
CA TRP A 90 9.22 -0.20 -5.54
C TRP A 90 9.19 1.22 -4.97
N LYS A 91 8.83 2.21 -5.80
CA LYS A 91 8.60 3.61 -5.42
C LYS A 91 7.59 3.76 -4.28
N TRP A 92 6.60 2.88 -4.18
CA TRP A 92 5.61 2.92 -3.10
C TRP A 92 5.95 1.94 -1.98
N PHE A 93 6.52 0.77 -2.32
CA PHE A 93 6.92 -0.23 -1.34
C PHE A 93 7.91 0.29 -0.29
N HIS A 94 8.96 1.00 -0.72
CA HIS A 94 10.03 1.42 0.19
C HIS A 94 9.58 2.46 1.22
N GLN A 95 8.46 3.15 0.96
CA GLN A 95 7.86 4.12 1.87
C GLN A 95 7.03 3.45 2.98
N VAL A 96 6.52 2.22 2.73
CA VAL A 96 5.76 1.47 3.71
C VAL A 96 6.74 0.90 4.74
N HIS A 97 6.85 1.58 5.89
CA HIS A 97 7.71 1.12 6.98
C HIS A 97 7.34 -0.32 7.39
N PRO A 98 8.35 -1.16 7.75
CA PRO A 98 8.08 -2.43 8.40
C PRO A 98 7.24 -2.17 9.65
N LEU A 99 6.25 -3.04 9.91
CA LEU A 99 5.58 -3.05 11.21
C LEU A 99 6.62 -3.00 12.33
N PRO A 100 6.38 -2.22 13.40
CA PRO A 100 7.26 -2.23 14.56
C PRO A 100 7.43 -3.69 15.04
N ALA A 101 8.68 -4.08 15.29
CA ALA A 101 9.06 -5.44 15.66
C ALA A 101 8.43 -5.94 16.99
N SER A 102 7.83 -5.02 17.75
CA SER A 102 7.12 -5.30 18.99
C SER A 102 5.63 -5.02 18.82
N PHE A 103 4.82 -6.07 18.91
CA PHE A 103 3.39 -5.95 19.20
C PHE A 103 3.22 -5.34 20.60
N SER A 104 2.26 -4.42 20.75
CA SER A 104 1.71 -4.12 22.08
C SER A 104 1.16 -5.41 22.70
N PRO A 105 1.10 -5.53 24.04
CA PRO A 105 0.70 -6.77 24.73
C PRO A 105 -0.72 -7.27 24.38
N GLU A 106 -1.56 -6.45 23.74
CA GLU A 106 -2.79 -6.88 23.07
C GLU A 106 -2.65 -6.73 21.55
N PRO A 107 -2.45 -7.84 20.81
CA PRO A 107 -2.44 -7.79 19.36
C PRO A 107 -3.86 -7.51 18.85
N SER A 108 -4.02 -6.41 18.11
CA SER A 108 -5.29 -6.10 17.45
C SER A 108 -5.53 -7.05 16.27
N LEU A 109 -6.80 -7.28 15.89
CA LEU A 109 -7.19 -8.13 14.75
C LEU A 109 -6.38 -7.82 13.46
N HIS A 110 -6.09 -6.55 13.23
CA HIS A 110 -5.35 -6.03 12.08
C HIS A 110 -3.91 -6.54 12.01
N GLN A 111 -3.31 -6.80 13.17
CA GLN A 111 -1.94 -7.30 13.27
C GLN A 111 -1.85 -8.78 12.90
N LEU A 112 -2.87 -9.57 13.22
CA LEU A 112 -2.99 -10.95 12.74
C LEU A 112 -3.24 -10.97 11.23
N GLN A 113 -4.12 -10.10 10.72
CA GLN A 113 -4.43 -10.01 9.29
C GLN A 113 -3.17 -9.68 8.45
N LEU A 114 -2.33 -8.75 8.92
CA LEU A 114 -1.09 -8.38 8.24
C LEU A 114 -0.02 -9.48 8.25
N LEU A 115 -0.01 -10.32 9.28
CA LEU A 115 0.90 -11.47 9.37
C LEU A 115 0.54 -12.54 8.34
N PHE A 116 -0.75 -12.78 8.11
CA PHE A 116 -1.24 -13.69 7.07
C PHE A 116 -0.90 -13.23 5.65
N VAL A 117 -1.07 -11.93 5.37
CA VAL A 117 -0.72 -11.36 4.05
C VAL A 117 0.77 -11.46 3.76
N ARG A 118 1.62 -11.28 4.79
CA ARG A 118 3.07 -11.40 4.65
C ARG A 118 3.54 -12.83 4.35
N LEU A 119 2.94 -13.84 4.98
CA LEU A 119 3.32 -15.25 4.75
C LEU A 119 3.04 -15.73 3.32
N LEU A 120 2.01 -15.17 2.67
CA LEU A 120 1.68 -15.50 1.28
C LEU A 120 2.64 -14.85 0.26
N SER A 121 3.51 -13.92 0.68
CA SER A 121 4.45 -13.22 -0.20
C SER A 121 5.84 -13.88 -0.30
N ILE A 122 6.03 -15.06 0.32
CA ILE A 122 7.27 -15.85 0.19
C ILE A 122 7.07 -16.92 -0.90
N LYS A 123 7.43 -16.57 -2.13
CA LYS A 123 7.95 -17.52 -3.14
C LYS A 123 9.11 -16.86 -3.87
#